data_AF-A0A0Q0D9X1-F1
#
_entry.id   AF-A0A0Q0D9X1-F1
#
_cell.length_a   1.000
_cell.length_b   1.000
_cell.length_c   1.000
_cell.angle_alpha   90.00
_cell.angle_beta   90.00
_cell.angle_gamma   90.00
#
_symmetry.space_group_name_H-M   'P 1'
#
loop_
_entity.id
_entity.type
_entity.pdbx_description
1 polymer ?
#
loop_
_entity_poly.entity_id
_entity_poly.type
_entity_poly.pdbx_seq_one_letter_code
_entity_poly.pdbx_strand_id
1 'polypeptide(L)'
;METWLPLRALTNPQDDAVFVSQQGKRLGPRAVQLRIKTAGERELGQNLHPHMLRHSFASHLLESSQDLRAVQELLGHADIKTTQIYTHLDFQHLATVYDSAHPRAKRKGAADD
;
A
#
# COMPACT_ATOMS: atom_id res chain seq x y z
N MET A 1 18.88 -3.20 -3.87
CA MET A 1 19.25 -2.86 -5.27
C MET A 1 20.67 -3.26 -5.61
N GLU A 2 21.60 -3.18 -4.65
CA GLU A 2 23.01 -3.59 -4.80
C GLU A 2 23.18 -5.02 -5.34
N THR A 3 22.33 -5.97 -4.95
CA THR A 3 22.38 -7.34 -5.47
C THR A 3 21.79 -7.49 -6.88
N TRP A 4 20.75 -6.71 -7.21
CA TRP A 4 20.01 -6.90 -8.46
C TRP A 4 20.67 -6.22 -9.65
N LEU A 5 21.21 -5.00 -9.48
CA LEU A 5 21.79 -4.24 -10.59
C LEU A 5 22.96 -4.96 -11.30
N PRO A 6 23.89 -5.65 -10.58
CA PRO A 6 24.90 -6.49 -11.23
C PRO A 6 24.30 -7.64 -12.04
N LEU A 7 23.28 -8.32 -11.51
CA LEU A 7 22.61 -9.43 -12.20
C LEU A 7 21.84 -8.96 -13.43
N ARG A 8 21.20 -7.79 -13.35
CA ARG A 8 20.54 -7.14 -14.48
C ARG A 8 21.50 -6.93 -15.64
N ALA A 9 22.72 -6.47 -15.37
CA ALA A 9 23.72 -6.21 -16.41
C ALA A 9 24.07 -7.47 -17.24
N LEU A 10 23.99 -8.66 -16.64
CA LEU A 10 24.23 -9.93 -17.32
C LEU A 10 23.17 -10.29 -18.38
N THR A 11 22.00 -9.64 -18.34
CA THR A 11 20.89 -9.93 -19.26
C THR A 11 20.90 -9.08 -20.54
N ASN A 12 21.93 -8.25 -20.74
CA ASN A 12 22.04 -7.29 -21.85
C ASN A 12 20.74 -6.47 -22.05
N PRO A 13 20.37 -5.64 -21.06
CA PRO A 13 19.09 -4.94 -21.07
C PRO A 13 18.95 -4.02 -22.27
N GLN A 14 17.76 -4.00 -22.89
CA GLN A 14 17.49 -3.22 -24.10
C GLN A 14 17.28 -1.73 -23.82
N ASP A 15 16.91 -1.38 -22.59
CA ASP A 15 16.64 -0.02 -22.14
C ASP A 15 17.14 0.18 -20.69
N ASP A 16 16.75 1.31 -20.09
CA ASP A 16 17.07 1.68 -18.72
C ASP A 16 16.12 1.06 -17.66
N ALA A 17 15.21 0.16 -18.06
CA ALA A 17 14.24 -0.43 -17.14
C ALA A 17 14.96 -1.12 -15.98
N VAL A 18 14.64 -0.73 -14.74
CA VAL A 18 15.26 -1.33 -13.54
C VAL A 18 15.01 -2.84 -13.50
N PHE A 19 13.82 -3.31 -13.86
CA PHE A 19 13.47 -4.73 -13.88
C PHE A 19 13.25 -5.24 -15.30
N VAL A 20 13.97 -6.31 -15.63
CA VAL A 20 13.97 -6.93 -16.95
C VAL A 20 13.73 -8.44 -16.87
N SER A 21 13.28 -9.03 -17.98
CA SER A 21 13.19 -10.47 -18.17
C SER A 21 14.57 -11.06 -18.43
N GLN A 22 14.66 -12.40 -18.48
CA GLN A 22 15.91 -13.08 -18.84
C GLN A 22 16.41 -12.74 -20.26
N GLN A 23 15.53 -12.20 -21.11
CA GLN A 23 15.86 -11.74 -22.46
C GLN A 23 16.27 -10.26 -22.51
N GLY A 24 16.48 -9.61 -21.35
CA GLY A 24 16.86 -8.19 -21.27
C GLY A 24 15.71 -7.20 -21.59
N LYS A 25 14.48 -7.69 -21.78
CA LYS A 25 13.30 -6.84 -22.06
C LYS A 25 12.65 -6.36 -20.78
N ARG A 26 12.07 -5.15 -20.77
CA ARG A 26 11.27 -4.62 -19.66
C ARG A 26 10.21 -5.62 -19.19
N LEU A 27 10.08 -5.82 -17.87
CA LEU A 27 9.00 -6.63 -17.31
C LEU A 27 7.66 -5.90 -17.43
N GLY A 28 6.69 -6.55 -18.08
CA GLY A 28 5.32 -6.06 -18.18
C GLY A 28 4.47 -6.38 -16.94
N PRO A 29 3.32 -5.71 -16.76
CA PRO A 29 2.43 -5.91 -15.61
C PRO A 29 1.98 -7.37 -15.43
N ARG A 30 1.67 -8.06 -16.53
CA ARG A 30 1.24 -9.47 -16.49
C ARG A 30 2.33 -10.40 -15.93
N ALA A 31 3.59 -10.16 -16.30
CA ALA A 31 4.71 -10.94 -15.81
C ALA A 31 4.91 -10.73 -14.30
N VAL A 32 4.74 -9.50 -13.82
CA VAL A 32 4.78 -9.18 -12.39
C VAL A 32 3.65 -9.88 -11.63
N GLN A 33 2.41 -9.80 -12.13
CA GLN A 33 1.26 -10.48 -11.52
C GLN A 33 1.48 -11.99 -11.41
N LEU A 34 1.98 -12.63 -12.47
CA LEU A 34 2.24 -14.07 -12.45
C LEU A 34 3.31 -14.44 -11.42
N ARG A 35 4.41 -13.68 -11.35
CA ARG A 35 5.48 -13.90 -10.36
C ARG A 35 5.00 -13.74 -8.93
N ILE A 36 4.17 -12.72 -8.66
CA ILE A 36 3.57 -12.50 -7.34
C ILE A 36 2.64 -13.65 -6.98
N LYS A 37 1.78 -14.09 -7.92
CA LYS A 37 0.91 -15.24 -7.71
C LYS A 37 1.71 -16.49 -7.35
N THR A 38 2.70 -16.85 -8.17
CA THR A 38 3.54 -18.04 -7.93
C THR A 38 4.29 -17.95 -6.61
N ALA A 39 4.81 -16.77 -6.26
CA ALA A 39 5.45 -16.56 -4.95
C ALA A 39 4.45 -16.70 -3.80
N GLY A 40 3.25 -16.16 -3.92
CA GLY A 40 2.20 -16.30 -2.91
C GLY A 40 1.79 -17.76 -2.69
N GLU A 41 1.63 -18.53 -3.76
CA GLU A 41 1.29 -19.95 -3.68
C GLU A 41 2.42 -20.75 -3.01
N ARG A 42 3.68 -20.43 -3.34
CA ARG A 42 4.85 -21.14 -2.82
C ARG A 42 5.18 -20.80 -1.37
N GLU A 43 5.19 -19.52 -1.02
CA GLU A 43 5.68 -19.04 0.29
C GLU A 43 4.58 -18.98 1.34
N LEU A 44 3.32 -18.78 0.93
CA LEU A 44 2.21 -18.47 1.82
C LEU A 44 0.97 -19.35 1.58
N GLY A 45 0.99 -20.24 0.58
CA GLY A 45 -0.16 -21.07 0.24
C GLY A 45 -1.39 -20.30 -0.25
N GLN A 46 -1.22 -19.05 -0.71
CA GLN A 46 -2.32 -18.16 -1.07
C GLN A 46 -2.12 -17.51 -2.44
N ASN A 47 -3.22 -17.25 -3.14
CA ASN A 47 -3.19 -16.58 -4.44
C ASN A 47 -3.01 -15.06 -4.25
N LEU A 48 -1.77 -14.59 -4.32
CA LEU A 48 -1.44 -13.17 -4.19
C LEU A 48 -1.55 -12.42 -5.52
N HIS A 49 -1.94 -11.15 -5.43
CA HIS A 49 -1.89 -10.20 -6.54
C HIS A 49 -1.42 -8.81 -6.09
N PRO A 50 -0.89 -7.95 -6.99
CA PRO A 50 -0.31 -6.65 -6.64
C PRO A 50 -1.18 -5.76 -5.73
N HIS A 51 -2.49 -5.72 -5.97
CA HIS A 51 -3.40 -4.90 -5.16
C HIS A 51 -3.53 -5.35 -3.70
N MET A 52 -3.39 -6.65 -3.40
CA MET A 52 -3.38 -7.14 -2.01
C MET A 52 -2.15 -6.64 -1.28
N LEU A 53 -0.97 -6.76 -1.89
CA LEU A 53 0.28 -6.27 -1.31
C LEU A 53 0.23 -4.76 -1.06
N ARG A 54 -0.32 -4.00 -2.02
CA ARG A 54 -0.52 -2.55 -1.86
C ARG A 54 -1.46 -2.23 -0.71
N HIS A 55 -2.56 -2.96 -0.58
CA HIS A 55 -3.51 -2.74 0.51
C HIS A 55 -2.91 -3.08 1.87
N SER A 56 -2.26 -4.24 2.00
CA SER A 56 -1.59 -4.64 3.25
C SER A 56 -0.53 -3.62 3.67
N PHE A 57 0.27 -3.11 2.74
CA PHE A 57 1.25 -2.05 3.02
C PHE A 57 0.57 -0.75 3.47
N ALA A 58 -0.48 -0.32 2.78
CA ALA A 58 -1.21 0.90 3.11
C ALA A 58 -1.86 0.84 4.49
N SER A 59 -2.57 -0.25 4.80
CA SER A 59 -3.21 -0.45 6.11
C SER A 59 -2.18 -0.49 7.23
N HIS A 60 -1.10 -1.26 7.07
CA HIS A 60 -0.03 -1.35 8.07
C HIS A 60 0.68 0.00 8.29
N LEU A 61 0.88 0.78 7.23
CA LEU A 61 1.48 2.09 7.33
C LEU A 61 0.53 3.09 8.02
N LEU A 62 -0.77 3.04 7.75
CA LEU A 62 -1.75 3.90 8.39
C LEU A 62 -1.86 3.60 9.89
N GLU A 63 -1.91 2.32 10.26
CA GLU A 63 -1.93 1.88 11.66
C GLU A 63 -0.70 2.35 12.44
N SER A 64 0.48 2.41 11.80
CA SER A 64 1.73 2.80 12.46
C SER A 64 2.02 4.31 12.45
N SER A 65 1.58 5.04 11.43
CA SER A 65 1.91 6.47 11.25
C SER A 65 0.82 7.43 11.71
N GLN A 66 -0.45 7.01 11.73
CA GLN A 66 -1.63 7.88 11.91
C GLN A 66 -1.71 9.07 10.92
N ASP A 67 -0.85 9.13 9.90
CA ASP A 67 -0.79 10.22 8.92
C ASP A 67 -1.27 9.74 7.55
N LEU A 68 -2.57 9.88 7.33
CA LEU A 68 -3.23 9.49 6.09
C LEU A 68 -2.68 10.24 4.87
N ARG A 69 -2.19 11.47 5.03
CA ARG A 69 -1.68 12.28 3.93
C ARG A 69 -0.32 11.78 3.46
N ALA A 70 0.55 11.41 4.40
CA ALA A 70 1.83 10.77 4.08
C ALA A 70 1.64 9.42 3.36
N VAL A 71 0.66 8.61 3.78
CA VAL A 71 0.31 7.35 3.10
C VAL A 71 -0.20 7.59 1.67
N GLN A 72 -1.01 8.62 1.46
CA GLN A 72 -1.53 8.99 0.14
C GLN A 72 -0.42 9.45 -0.82
N GLU A 73 0.50 10.32 -0.37
CA GLU A 73 1.64 10.77 -1.15
C GLU A 73 2.55 9.59 -1.55
N LEU A 74 2.80 8.67 -0.60
CA LEU A 74 3.62 7.48 -0.83
C LEU A 74 3.01 6.49 -1.83
N LEU A 75 1.69 6.37 -1.87
CA LEU A 75 1.00 5.43 -2.75
C LEU A 75 0.82 5.96 -4.18
N GLY A 76 1.01 7.25 -4.43
CA GLY A 76 1.02 7.84 -5.76
C GLY A 76 -0.35 7.92 -6.44
N HIS A 77 -0.81 9.15 -6.66
CA HIS A 77 -2.06 9.55 -7.31
C HIS A 77 -2.17 9.19 -8.81
N ALA A 78 -2.29 7.91 -9.19
CA ALA A 78 -2.64 7.54 -10.58
C ALA A 78 -3.84 6.60 -10.73
N ASP A 79 -4.29 5.93 -9.68
CA ASP A 79 -5.57 5.22 -9.74
C ASP A 79 -6.19 5.12 -8.34
N ILE A 80 -6.99 6.13 -7.99
CA ILE A 80 -7.92 6.08 -6.86
C ILE A 80 -9.12 5.23 -7.31
N LYS A 81 -8.92 3.93 -7.49
CA LYS A 81 -10.01 2.95 -7.52
C LYS A 81 -10.02 2.17 -6.23
N THR A 82 -10.31 2.87 -5.13
CA THR A 82 -11.01 2.40 -3.91
C THR A 82 -10.96 3.49 -2.82
N THR A 83 -11.52 4.67 -3.09
CA THR A 83 -11.74 5.72 -2.06
C THR A 83 -12.62 5.24 -0.91
N GLN A 84 -13.39 4.17 -1.10
CA GLN A 84 -14.35 3.64 -0.13
C GLN A 84 -13.73 2.77 0.98
N ILE A 85 -12.54 2.19 0.76
CA ILE A 85 -11.91 1.32 1.78
C ILE A 85 -11.20 2.18 2.84
N TYR A 86 -10.62 3.32 2.44
CA TYR A 86 -9.92 4.21 3.36
C TYR A 86 -10.88 5.01 4.26
N THR A 87 -12.12 5.26 3.84
CA THR A 87 -13.13 5.94 4.68
C THR A 87 -13.53 5.14 5.91
N HIS A 88 -13.50 3.81 5.84
CA HIS A 88 -13.87 2.98 7.00
C HIS A 88 -12.82 3.00 8.11
N LEU A 89 -11.54 3.12 7.77
CA LEU A 89 -10.45 3.30 8.75
C LEU A 89 -10.41 4.73 9.31
N ASP A 90 -10.84 5.72 8.50
CA ASP A 90 -10.93 7.12 8.88
C ASP A 90 -11.96 7.38 10.00
N PHE A 91 -13.10 6.67 10.04
CA PHE A 91 -14.14 6.91 11.07
C PHE A 91 -13.64 6.69 12.51
N GLN A 92 -12.84 5.66 12.77
CA GLN A 92 -12.31 5.42 14.12
C GLN A 92 -11.22 6.44 14.50
N HIS A 93 -10.39 6.85 13.55
CA HIS A 93 -9.36 7.85 13.78
C HIS A 93 -9.94 9.27 13.90
N LEU A 94 -10.87 9.66 13.01
CA LEU A 94 -11.63 10.91 13.10
C LEU A 94 -12.46 10.98 14.37
N ALA A 95 -13.08 9.88 14.82
CA ALA A 95 -13.79 9.87 16.11
C ALA A 95 -12.83 10.19 17.27
N THR A 96 -11.62 9.61 17.25
CA THR A 96 -10.61 9.83 18.30
C THR A 96 -10.03 11.25 18.26
N VAL A 97 -9.80 11.81 17.06
CA VAL A 97 -9.31 13.18 16.87
C VAL A 97 -10.42 14.19 17.19
N TYR A 98 -11.68 13.92 16.81
CA TYR A 98 -12.84 14.74 17.16
C TYR A 98 -13.06 14.76 18.68
N ASP A 99 -12.99 13.61 19.36
CA ASP A 99 -13.14 13.51 20.81
C ASP A 99 -12.01 14.22 21.58
N SER A 100 -10.78 14.23 21.04
CA SER A 100 -9.62 14.86 21.68
C SER A 100 -9.47 16.35 21.37
N ALA A 101 -9.88 16.81 20.19
CA ALA A 101 -9.71 18.20 19.77
C ALA A 101 -10.95 19.09 19.98
N HIS A 102 -12.16 18.52 20.15
CA HIS A 102 -13.37 19.34 20.21
C HIS A 102 -13.72 19.81 21.64
N PRO A 103 -13.82 21.13 21.93
CA PRO A 103 -14.24 21.67 23.23
C PRO A 103 -15.64 21.23 23.73
N ARG A 104 -16.45 20.56 22.90
CA ARG A 104 -17.76 19.99 23.28
C ARG A 104 -17.72 18.52 23.74
N ALA A 105 -16.60 17.80 23.56
CA ALA A 105 -16.48 16.40 24.02
C ALA A 105 -16.54 16.27 25.55
N LYS A 106 -16.23 17.34 26.29
CA LYS A 106 -16.32 17.38 27.77
C LYS A 106 -17.72 17.60 28.33
N ARG A 107 -18.76 17.77 27.51
CA ARG A 107 -20.12 18.05 27.99
C ARG A 107 -21.08 16.90 27.68
N LYS A 108 -20.89 15.76 28.34
CA LYS A 108 -21.97 14.81 28.60
C LYS A 108 -21.88 14.31 30.04
N GLY A 109 -22.37 15.15 30.94
CA GLY A 109 -22.36 14.94 32.38
C GLY A 109 -22.95 16.14 33.14
N ALA A 110 -24.05 16.71 32.64
CA ALA A 110 -24.93 17.61 33.40
C ALA A 110 -26.24 17.76 32.63
N ALA A 111 -27.36 17.59 33.34
CA ALA A 111 -28.75 17.55 32.89
C ALA A 111 -29.18 16.21 32.24
N ASP A 112 -29.75 15.31 33.04
CA ASP A 112 -31.20 15.35 33.29
C ASP A 112 -31.49 14.78 34.69
N ASP A 113 -32.29 15.54 35.44
CA ASP A 113 -33.04 15.14 36.65
C ASP A 113 -34.15 14.13 36.29
#